data_AF-A0A7S3VXT4-F1
#
_entry.id   AF-A0A7S3VXT4-F1
#
_cell.length_a   1.000
_cell.length_b   1.000
_cell.length_c   1.000
_cell.angle_alpha   90.00
_cell.angle_beta   90.00
_cell.angle_gamma   90.00
#
_symmetry.space_group_name_H-M   'P 1'
#
loop_
_entity.id
_entity.type
_entity.pdbx_description
1 polymer ?
#
loop_
_entity_poly.entity_id
_entity_poly.type
_entity_poly.pdbx_seq_one_letter_code
_entity_poly.pdbx_strand_id
1 'polypeptide(L)'
;AGGALKEFREISAQSRVLVFYNSRLDGLVKCVEIIGRKMFEYFEDRDDRLIYHSVTLDPTLANTHRGSQKSKDTYLVESMGEVPIRKMTEKYRRDESLRGTDEDFYKLC
;
A
#
# COMPACT_ATOMS: atom_id res chain seq x y z
N ALA A 1 -10.94 -3.41 -12.03
CA ALA A 1 -11.87 -2.60 -11.23
C ALA A 1 -11.49 -1.12 -11.38
N GLY A 2 -12.10 -0.42 -12.34
CA GLY A 2 -11.77 0.98 -12.68
C GLY A 2 -12.87 2.00 -12.34
N GLY A 3 -13.79 1.65 -11.44
CA GLY A 3 -14.86 2.56 -11.03
C GLY A 3 -14.35 3.52 -9.95
N ALA A 4 -14.68 4.81 -10.07
CA ALA A 4 -14.44 5.86 -9.07
C ALA A 4 -13.05 6.54 -9.04
N LEU A 5 -12.20 6.41 -10.06
CA LEU A 5 -11.04 7.30 -10.19
C LEU A 5 -11.52 8.74 -10.39
N LYS A 6 -11.18 9.63 -9.46
CA LYS A 6 -11.53 11.05 -9.50
C LYS A 6 -10.43 11.84 -10.20
N GLU A 7 -9.18 11.54 -9.87
CA GLU A 7 -8.04 12.30 -10.35
C GLU A 7 -6.82 11.39 -10.49
N PHE A 8 -6.09 11.59 -11.59
CA PHE A 8 -4.79 10.99 -11.84
C PHE A 8 -3.77 12.10 -12.06
N ARG A 9 -2.66 12.06 -11.34
CA ARG A 9 -1.51 12.94 -11.55
C ARG A 9 -0.26 12.09 -11.70
N GLU A 10 0.45 12.28 -12.80
CA GLU A 10 1.81 11.76 -12.97
C GLU A 10 2.81 12.91 -12.95
N ILE A 11 3.90 12.75 -12.22
CA ILE A 11 4.97 13.75 -12.11
C ILE A 11 6.24 13.14 -12.68
N SER A 12 6.62 13.61 -13.87
CA SER A 12 7.92 13.33 -14.53
C SER A 12 8.33 11.85 -14.59
N ALA A 13 7.37 10.93 -14.73
CA ALA A 13 7.59 9.48 -14.65
C ALA A 13 8.35 9.02 -13.37
N GLN A 14 8.26 9.79 -12.28
CA GLN A 14 8.85 9.47 -10.98
C GLN A 14 7.79 9.04 -9.97
N SER A 15 6.59 9.63 -10.06
CA SER A 15 5.50 9.30 -9.16
C SER A 15 4.15 9.41 -9.82
N ARG A 16 3.21 8.58 -9.36
CA ARG A 16 1.81 8.60 -9.75
C ARG A 16 0.95 8.77 -8.50
N VAL A 17 -0.08 9.60 -8.62
CA VAL A 17 -1.06 9.83 -7.57
C VAL A 17 -2.44 9.59 -8.16
N LEU A 18 -3.15 8.63 -7.58
CA LEU A 18 -4.54 8.34 -7.90
C LEU A 18 -5.39 8.76 -6.70
N VAL A 19 -6.39 9.58 -6.94
CA VAL A 19 -7.39 9.95 -5.93
C VAL A 19 -8.73 9.39 -6.39
N PHE A 20 -9.45 8.77 -5.47
CA PHE A 20 -10.73 8.13 -5.74
C PHE A 20 -11.87 8.89 -5.08
N TYR A 21 -13.08 8.74 -5.61
CA TYR A 21 -14.28 9.12 -4.87
C TYR A 21 -14.51 8.14 -3.71
N ASN A 22 -15.09 8.63 -2.61
CA ASN A 22 -15.46 7.82 -1.45
C ASN A 22 -16.70 6.93 -1.70
N SER A 23 -16.94 6.54 -2.95
CA SER A 23 -18.00 5.61 -3.35
C SER A 23 -17.49 4.18 -3.53
N ARG A 24 -16.20 3.94 -3.26
CA ARG A 24 -15.61 2.61 -3.36
C ARG A 24 -15.92 1.79 -2.11
N LEU A 25 -16.33 0.55 -2.32
CA LEU A 25 -16.65 -0.39 -1.24
C LEU A 25 -15.43 -0.85 -0.43
N ASP A 26 -14.22 -0.68 -0.97
CA ASP A 26 -12.97 -1.03 -0.29
C ASP A 26 -12.40 0.10 0.57
N GLY A 27 -13.05 1.27 0.58
CA GLY A 27 -12.61 2.44 1.33
C GLY A 27 -11.36 3.12 0.77
N LEU A 28 -10.81 2.69 -0.37
CA LEU A 28 -9.59 3.27 -0.92
C LEU A 28 -9.86 4.69 -1.44
N VAL A 29 -9.23 5.69 -0.85
CA VAL A 29 -9.41 7.10 -1.26
C VAL A 29 -8.22 7.67 -2.01
N LYS A 30 -7.03 7.12 -1.79
CA LYS A 30 -5.81 7.61 -2.44
C LYS A 30 -4.76 6.51 -2.56
N CYS A 31 -4.18 6.40 -3.74
CA CYS A 31 -2.97 5.62 -3.99
C CYS A 31 -1.85 6.55 -4.46
N VAL A 32 -0.66 6.39 -3.91
CA VAL A 32 0.56 7.09 -4.33
C VAL A 32 1.62 6.06 -4.62
N GLU A 33 2.17 6.10 -5.83
CA GLU A 33 3.31 5.29 -6.24
C GLU A 33 4.51 6.21 -6.44
N ILE A 34 5.60 5.93 -5.74
CA ILE A 34 6.95 6.37 -6.10
C ILE A 34 7.55 5.20 -6.89
N ILE A 35 7.63 5.37 -8.21
CA ILE A 35 7.85 4.28 -9.15
C ILE A 35 9.12 3.50 -8.78
N GLY A 36 8.97 2.18 -8.64
CA GLY A 36 10.07 1.25 -8.30
C GLY A 36 10.61 1.36 -6.87
N ARG A 37 10.03 2.20 -6.01
CA ARG A 37 10.53 2.44 -4.64
C ARG A 37 9.51 2.17 -3.56
N LYS A 38 8.33 2.79 -3.66
CA LYS A 38 7.35 2.71 -2.57
C LYS A 38 5.95 3.04 -3.05
N MET A 39 4.99 2.29 -2.53
CA MET A 39 3.57 2.53 -2.76
C MET A 39 2.86 2.79 -1.44
N PHE A 40 1.85 3.65 -1.51
CA PHE A 40 1.04 4.09 -0.39
C PHE A 40 -0.42 4.03 -0.75
N GLU A 41 -1.22 3.45 0.12
CA GLU A 41 -2.66 3.38 -0.01
C GLU A 41 -3.26 3.96 1.26
N TYR A 42 -4.21 4.87 1.08
CA TYR A 42 -4.94 5.52 2.16
C TYR A 42 -6.40 5.10 2.06
N PHE A 43 -6.96 4.75 3.21
CA PHE A 43 -8.31 4.23 3.30
C PHE A 43 -9.14 5.03 4.29
N GLU A 44 -10.43 5.15 3.98
CA GLU A 44 -11.46 5.73 4.82
C GLU A 44 -12.61 4.72 4.94
N ASP A 45 -13.41 4.85 6.00
CA ASP A 45 -14.68 4.12 6.19
C ASP A 45 -14.62 2.59 6.06
N ARG A 46 -13.46 1.98 6.34
CA ARG A 46 -13.33 0.53 6.42
C ARG A 46 -13.75 0.00 7.79
N ASP A 47 -14.53 -1.08 7.79
CA ASP A 47 -14.93 -1.82 8.99
C ASP A 47 -13.73 -2.37 9.76
N ASP A 48 -12.68 -2.76 9.00
CA ASP A 48 -11.42 -3.25 9.55
C ASP A 48 -10.52 -2.13 10.08
N ARG A 49 -11.00 -0.87 10.15
CA ARG A 49 -10.24 0.29 10.64
C ARG A 49 -8.90 0.53 9.94
N LEU A 50 -8.56 -0.16 8.85
CA LEU A 50 -7.33 0.08 8.11
C LEU A 50 -7.41 1.48 7.53
N ILE A 51 -6.40 2.32 7.81
CA ILE A 51 -6.33 3.71 7.32
C ILE A 51 -5.15 3.92 6.38
N TYR A 52 -4.17 3.02 6.43
CA TYR A 52 -2.95 3.17 5.67
C TYR A 52 -2.28 1.81 5.44
N HIS A 53 -1.91 1.57 4.19
CA HIS A 53 -1.07 0.46 3.80
C HIS A 53 0.10 1.00 2.95
N SER A 54 1.30 0.45 3.12
CA SER A 54 2.42 0.81 2.28
C SER A 54 3.33 -0.37 2.01
N VAL A 55 3.79 -0.44 0.77
CA VAL A 55 4.72 -1.46 0.29
C VAL A 55 6.00 -0.75 -0.12
N THR A 56 7.11 -1.12 0.48
CA THR A 56 8.44 -0.60 0.12
C THR A 56 9.17 -1.66 -0.68
N LEU A 57 9.62 -1.26 -1.87
CA LEU A 57 10.29 -2.11 -2.84
C LEU A 57 11.80 -1.92 -2.74
N ASP A 58 12.53 -2.96 -3.11
CA ASP A 58 13.99 -2.89 -3.22
C ASP A 58 14.47 -3.62 -4.49
N PRO A 59 14.67 -2.88 -5.59
CA PRO A 59 15.18 -3.44 -6.84
C PRO A 59 16.55 -4.10 -6.72
N THR A 60 17.35 -3.75 -5.72
CA THR A 60 18.69 -4.32 -5.54
C THR A 60 18.65 -5.79 -5.10
N LEU A 61 17.54 -6.21 -4.48
CA LEU A 61 17.30 -7.60 -4.08
C LEU A 61 17.01 -8.52 -5.27
N ALA A 62 16.69 -7.98 -6.46
CA ALA A 62 16.33 -8.78 -7.63
C ALA A 62 17.49 -9.65 -8.15
N ASN A 63 18.75 -9.22 -7.94
CA ASN A 63 19.95 -9.88 -8.46
C ASN A 63 20.65 -10.80 -7.45
N THR A 64 20.24 -10.79 -6.18
CA THR A 64 20.91 -11.52 -5.09
C THR A 64 20.42 -12.97 -4.97
N HIS A 65 19.31 -13.33 -5.62
CA HIS A 65 18.69 -14.64 -5.53
C HIS A 65 19.08 -15.62 -6.66
N ARG A 66 20.36 -15.69 -7.04
CA ARG A 66 20.84 -16.74 -7.97
C ARG A 66 21.10 -18.10 -7.30
N GLY A 67 20.94 -18.23 -5.97
CA GLY A 67 21.32 -19.46 -5.27
C GLY A 67 20.49 -19.87 -4.04
N SER A 68 19.60 -19.04 -3.50
CA SER A 68 18.74 -19.46 -2.39
C SER A 68 17.53 -18.54 -2.27
N GLN A 69 16.34 -19.17 -2.28
CA GLN A 69 15.02 -18.61 -2.00
C GLN A 69 14.66 -17.33 -2.77
N LYS A 70 13.93 -17.44 -3.89
CA LYS A 70 13.14 -16.30 -4.41
C LYS A 70 12.43 -15.64 -3.23
N SER A 71 12.63 -14.34 -3.00
CA SER A 71 11.70 -13.57 -2.17
C SER A 71 10.29 -13.86 -2.72
N LYS A 72 9.45 -14.57 -1.94
CA LYS A 72 8.13 -15.03 -2.43
C LYS A 72 7.21 -13.87 -2.78
N ASP A 73 7.45 -12.70 -2.19
CA ASP A 73 6.61 -11.53 -2.32
C ASP A 73 7.30 -10.50 -3.23
N THR A 74 6.81 -10.40 -4.46
CA THR A 74 7.17 -9.37 -5.43
C THR A 74 5.95 -8.50 -5.72
N TYR A 75 6.21 -7.30 -6.21
CA TYR A 75 5.18 -6.39 -6.69
C TYR A 75 5.40 -6.09 -8.16
N LEU A 76 4.37 -6.23 -8.98
CA LEU A 76 4.42 -5.89 -10.39
C LEU A 76 4.37 -4.36 -10.55
N VAL A 77 5.50 -3.76 -10.89
CA VAL A 77 5.60 -2.36 -11.29
C VAL A 77 5.55 -2.30 -12.81
N GLU A 78 4.57 -1.59 -13.38
CA GLU A 78 4.33 -1.57 -14.83
C GLU A 78 5.59 -1.27 -15.66
N SER A 79 6.45 -0.36 -15.19
CA SER A 79 7.66 0.06 -15.90
C SER A 79 8.90 -0.77 -15.59
N MET A 80 8.87 -1.67 -14.59
CA MET A 80 10.06 -2.41 -14.12
C MET A 80 9.86 -3.93 -14.03
N GLY A 81 8.63 -4.43 -14.17
CA GLY A 81 8.29 -5.82 -13.94
C GLY A 81 8.17 -6.15 -12.44
N GLU A 82 8.43 -7.41 -12.08
CA GLU A 82 8.38 -7.90 -10.70
C GLU A 82 9.53 -7.34 -9.87
N VAL A 83 9.21 -6.53 -8.85
CA VAL A 83 10.20 -5.93 -7.95
C VAL A 83 10.04 -6.52 -6.54
N PRO A 84 11.12 -6.97 -5.88
CA PRO A 84 11.04 -7.53 -4.53
C PRO A 84 10.48 -6.56 -3.49
N ILE A 85 9.59 -7.07 -2.64
CA ILE A 85 9.06 -6.32 -1.51
C ILE A 85 10.04 -6.44 -0.33
N ARG A 86 10.55 -5.30 0.14
CA ARG A 86 11.44 -5.22 1.30
C ARG A 86 10.68 -5.11 2.61
N LYS A 87 9.58 -4.35 2.60
CA LYS A 87 8.79 -4.07 3.81
C LYS A 87 7.34 -3.78 3.44
N MET A 88 6.43 -4.36 4.19
CA MET A 88 5.01 -3.99 4.19
C MET A 88 4.66 -3.33 5.52
N THR A 89 3.74 -2.38 5.53
CA THR A 89 3.30 -1.69 6.75
C THR A 89 1.85 -1.31 6.64
N GLU A 90 1.08 -1.72 7.64
CA GLU A 90 -0.32 -1.35 7.82
C GLU A 90 -0.48 -0.51 9.08
N LYS A 91 -1.42 0.43 9.05
CA LYS A 91 -1.84 1.19 10.23
C LYS A 91 -3.35 1.21 10.29
N TYR A 92 -3.84 1.08 11.52
CA TYR A 92 -5.25 0.98 11.84
C TYR A 92 -5.66 2.18 12.70
N ARG A 93 -6.90 2.66 12.52
CA ARG A 93 -7.53 3.66 13.38
C ARG A 93 -7.76 3.04 14.75
N ARG A 94 -7.51 3.81 15.80
CA ARG A 94 -7.81 3.39 17.17
C ARG A 94 -9.30 3.21 17.40
N ASP A 95 -9.66 2.30 18.29
CA ASP A 95 -11.03 2.23 18.81
C ASP A 95 -11.31 3.44 19.72
N GLU A 96 -12.31 4.25 19.38
CA GLU A 96 -12.69 5.35 20.27
C GLU A 96 -13.30 4.87 21.58
N SER A 97 -13.92 3.68 21.59
CA SER A 97 -14.51 3.10 22.80
C SER A 97 -13.48 2.61 23.80
N LEU A 98 -12.24 2.34 23.35
CA LEU A 98 -11.12 1.88 24.18
C LEU A 98 -10.10 3.00 24.47
N ARG A 99 -10.47 4.26 24.26
CA ARG A 99 -9.55 5.38 24.52
C ARG A 99 -9.14 5.42 25.99
N GLY A 100 -7.83 5.33 26.21
CA GLY A 100 -7.22 5.35 27.54
C GLY A 100 -6.90 3.97 28.10
N THR A 101 -7.18 2.90 27.37
CA THR A 101 -6.71 1.54 27.68
C THR A 101 -5.60 1.13 26.70
N ASP A 102 -4.76 0.20 27.13
CA ASP A 102 -3.71 -0.40 26.28
C ASP A 102 -4.21 -1.60 25.47
N GLU A 103 -5.53 -1.89 25.51
CA GLU A 103 -6.15 -3.09 24.93
C GLU A 103 -6.72 -2.88 23.51
N ASP A 104 -6.11 -2.01 22.71
CA ASP A 104 -6.50 -1.77 21.32
C ASP A 104 -5.68 -2.65 20.35
N PHE A 105 -6.00 -3.96 20.33
CA PHE A 105 -5.33 -4.95 19.49
C PHE A 105 -6.09 -5.14 18.17
N TYR A 106 -5.66 -4.45 17.11
CA TYR A 106 -6.29 -4.57 15.78
C TYR A 106 -5.53 -5.48 14.78
N LYS A 107 -4.38 -6.04 15.14
CA LYS A 107 -3.72 -7.00 14.25
C LYS A 107 -4.42 -8.35 14.33
N LEU A 108 -5.21 -8.70 13.31
CA LEU A 108 -5.51 -10.11 13.03
C LEU A 108 -4.18 -10.81 12.72
N CYS A 109 -3.73 -11.65 13.65
CA CYS A 109 -2.63 -12.59 13.44
C CYS A 109 -3.05 -13.71 12.50
#